data_AF-A0A8T5UPV7-F1
#
_entry.id   AF-A0A8T5UPV7-F1
#
_cell.length_a   1.000
_cell.length_b   1.000
_cell.length_c   1.000
_cell.angle_alpha   90.00
_cell.angle_beta   90.00
_cell.angle_gamma   90.00
#
_symmetry.space_group_name_H-M   'P 1'
#
loop_
_entity.id
_entity.type
_entity.pdbx_description
1 polymer ?
#
loop_
_entity_poly.entity_id
_entity_poly.type
_entity_poly.pdbx_seq_one_letter_code
_entity_poly.pdbx_strand_id
1 'polypeptide(L)'
;MNFKNKNVKEIGKEFKIGERTFYPVVQISTIEMDSSFSEQISPIALLVIEPSIKYILPLTEEKVNSEEIIDLYQNRILSGNKF
;
A
#
# COMPACT_ATOMS: atom_id res chain seq x y z
N MET A 1 -27.67 7.63 12.68
CA MET A 1 -26.24 7.98 12.70
C MET A 1 -25.65 7.38 11.45
N ASN A 2 -25.27 8.22 10.48
CA ASN A 2 -24.70 7.72 9.24
C ASN A 2 -23.19 7.56 9.43
N PHE A 3 -22.66 6.39 9.05
CA PHE A 3 -21.23 6.14 9.04
C PHE A 3 -20.83 5.70 7.64
N LYS A 4 -19.77 6.29 7.11
CA LYS A 4 -19.16 5.89 5.84
C LYS A 4 -17.81 5.25 6.15
N ASN A 5 -17.61 4.06 5.60
CA ASN A 5 -16.35 3.34 5.70
C ASN A 5 -15.73 3.26 4.31
N LYS A 6 -14.43 3.55 4.22
CA LYS A 6 -13.65 3.43 3.00
C LYS A 6 -12.33 2.74 3.31
N ASN A 7 -11.98 1.74 2.52
CA ASN A 7 -10.66 1.11 2.55
C ASN A 7 -9.99 1.36 1.21
N VAL A 8 -8.77 1.89 1.24
CA VAL A 8 -7.94 2.14 0.05
C VAL A 8 -6.59 1.49 0.29
N LYS A 9 -6.06 0.78 -0.71
CA LYS A 9 -4.68 0.31 -0.68
C LYS A 9 -3.81 1.25 -1.49
N GLU A 10 -2.63 1.54 -0.96
CA GLU A 10 -1.70 2.48 -1.56
C GLU A 10 -0.27 1.93 -1.51
N ILE A 11 0.53 2.31 -2.52
CA ILE A 11 1.98 2.07 -2.53
C ILE A 11 2.68 3.29 -1.94
N GLY A 12 3.33 3.07 -0.81
CA GLY A 12 4.13 4.06 -0.11
C GLY A 12 5.41 4.43 -0.85
N LYS A 13 6.14 5.40 -0.28
CA LYS A 13 7.43 5.84 -0.80
C LYS A 13 8.46 4.71 -0.70
N GLU A 14 9.28 4.57 -1.74
CA GLU A 14 10.35 3.58 -1.75
C GLU A 14 11.43 3.88 -0.72
N PHE A 15 12.04 2.82 -0.21
CA PHE A 15 13.29 2.89 0.54
C PHE A 15 14.24 1.79 0.08
N LYS A 16 15.54 2.01 0.26
CA LYS A 16 16.60 1.10 -0.23
C LYS A 16 17.39 0.53 0.93
N ILE A 17 17.67 -0.78 0.88
CA ILE A 17 18.59 -1.46 1.79
C ILE A 17 19.49 -2.37 0.96
N GLY A 18 20.78 -2.03 0.89
CA GLY A 18 21.70 -2.67 -0.06
C GLY A 18 21.23 -2.46 -1.50
N GLU A 19 21.19 -3.55 -2.28
CA GLU A 19 20.73 -3.54 -3.69
C GLU A 19 19.20 -3.72 -3.84
N ARG A 20 18.47 -3.77 -2.73
CA ARG A 20 17.03 -4.01 -2.74
C ARG A 20 16.27 -2.70 -2.61
N THR A 21 15.23 -2.54 -3.43
CA THR A 21 14.25 -1.46 -3.30
C THR A 21 12.96 -2.02 -2.73
N PHE A 22 12.46 -1.39 -1.69
CA PHE A 22 11.25 -1.79 -0.98
C PHE A 22 10.17 -0.73 -1.16
N TYR A 23 8.97 -1.17 -1.48
CA TYR A 23 7.77 -0.35 -1.55
C TYR A 23 6.79 -0.84 -0.48
N PRO A 24 6.52 -0.04 0.57
CA PRO A 24 5.44 -0.34 1.50
C PRO A 24 4.11 -0.43 0.78
N VAL A 25 3.33 -1.46 1.06
CA VAL A 25 1.92 -1.52 0.69
C VAL A 25 1.12 -1.33 1.97
N VAL A 26 0.29 -0.29 2.01
CA VAL A 26 -0.51 0.06 3.17
C VAL A 26 -1.99 0.04 2.82
N GLN A 27 -2.81 -0.32 3.79
CA GLN A 27 -4.25 -0.08 3.75
C GLN A 27 -4.57 1.14 4.59
N ILE A 28 -5.29 2.08 4.00
CA ILE A 28 -5.85 3.25 4.65
C ILE A 28 -7.34 2.98 4.87
N SER A 29 -7.72 2.87 6.13
CA SER A 29 -9.10 2.68 6.57
C SER A 29 -9.64 3.98 7.14
N THR A 30 -10.65 4.54 6.48
CA THR A 30 -11.29 5.79 6.87
C THR A 30 -12.70 5.50 7.40
N ILE A 31 -13.01 6.06 8.57
CA ILE A 31 -14.33 6.08 9.18
C ILE A 31 -14.75 7.54 9.32
N GLU A 32 -15.85 7.90 8.67
CA GLU A 32 -16.44 9.24 8.72
C GLU A 32 -17.84 9.15 9.34
N MET A 33 -18.09 9.98 10.35
CA MET A 33 -19.37 10.15 11.03
C MET A 33 -19.76 11.63 11.01
N ASP A 34 -21.01 11.94 11.35
CA ASP A 34 -21.59 13.29 11.25
C ASP A 34 -20.74 14.41 11.92
N SER A 35 -19.95 14.09 12.95
CA SER A 35 -19.07 15.04 13.65
C SER A 35 -17.65 14.54 13.92
N SER A 36 -17.25 13.38 13.38
CA SER A 36 -15.93 12.79 13.66
C SER A 36 -15.34 12.07 12.47
N PHE A 37 -14.01 12.14 12.37
CA PHE A 37 -13.21 11.48 11.36
C PHE A 37 -12.10 10.67 12.04
N SER A 38 -11.92 9.43 11.60
CA SER A 38 -10.82 8.57 12.03
C SER A 38 -10.19 7.91 10.82
N GLU A 39 -8.87 7.90 10.79
CA GLU A 39 -8.09 7.23 9.74
C GLU A 39 -7.04 6.34 10.38
N GLN A 40 -6.93 5.11 9.88
CA GLN A 40 -5.93 4.15 10.30
C GLN A 40 -5.12 3.72 9.07
N ILE A 41 -3.80 3.77 9.21
CA ILE A 41 -2.86 3.26 8.21
C ILE A 41 -2.23 1.99 8.75
N SER A 42 -2.46 0.89 8.04
CA SER A 42 -1.95 -0.44 8.42
C SER A 42 -1.03 -0.98 7.32
N PRO A 43 0.22 -1.35 7.64
CA PRO A 43 1.10 -2.02 6.68
C PRO A 43 0.57 -3.44 6.42
N ILE A 44 0.40 -3.79 5.14
CA ILE A 44 -0.16 -5.10 4.74
C ILE A 44 0.84 -5.97 3.98
N ALA A 45 1.78 -5.37 3.26
CA ALA A 45 2.83 -6.07 2.54
C ALA A 45 4.02 -5.15 2.23
N LEU A 46 5.11 -5.74 1.74
CA LEU A 46 6.21 -5.07 1.05
C LEU A 46 6.31 -5.63 -0.36
N LEU A 47 6.29 -4.75 -1.37
CA LEU A 47 6.79 -5.12 -2.70
C LEU A 47 8.30 -4.93 -2.70
N VAL A 48 9.04 -6.00 -2.95
CA VAL A 48 10.50 -6.03 -2.94
C VAL A 48 11.00 -6.24 -4.36
N ILE A 49 11.91 -5.37 -4.78
CA ILE A 49 12.60 -5.44 -6.06
C ILE A 49 14.08 -5.64 -5.78
N GLU A 50 14.59 -6.80 -6.17
CA GLU A 50 16.01 -7.13 -6.20
C GLU A 50 16.50 -7.16 -7.66
N PRO A 51 17.83 -7.19 -7.92
CA PRO A 51 18.36 -7.19 -9.29
C PRO A 51 17.81 -8.32 -10.18
N SER A 52 17.56 -9.49 -9.61
CA SER A 52 17.15 -10.70 -10.35
C SER A 52 15.70 -11.11 -10.11
N ILE A 53 15.03 -10.58 -9.08
CA ILE A 53 13.70 -11.04 -8.67
C ILE A 53 12.84 -9.91 -8.12
N LYS A 54 11.54 -10.02 -8.32
CA LYS A 54 10.52 -9.19 -7.68
C LYS A 54 9.55 -10.10 -6.95
N TYR A 55 9.20 -9.75 -5.71
CA TYR A 55 8.28 -10.53 -4.91
C TYR A 55 7.51 -9.65 -3.93
N ILE A 56 6.39 -10.16 -3.44
CA ILE A 56 5.55 -9.51 -2.44
C ILE A 56 5.72 -10.27 -1.14
N LEU A 57 6.14 -9.57 -0.09
CA LEU A 57 6.27 -10.09 1.26
C LEU A 57 5.05 -9.64 2.08
N PRO A 58 4.08 -10.52 2.38
CA PRO A 58 2.94 -10.16 3.22
C PRO A 58 3.40 -9.88 4.67
N LEU A 59 2.83 -8.85 5.29
CA LEU A 59 3.09 -8.47 6.68
C LEU A 59 1.95 -8.85 7.63
N THR A 60 0.89 -9.43 7.09
CA THR A 60 -0.30 -9.88 7.81
C THR A 60 -0.65 -11.29 7.36
N GLU A 61 -1.47 -11.99 8.15
CA GLU A 61 -2.02 -13.31 7.78
C GLU A 61 -3.14 -13.21 6.74
N GLU A 62 -3.61 -11.99 6.44
CA GLU A 62 -4.62 -11.77 5.43
C GLU A 62 -4.07 -12.03 4.03
N LYS A 63 -4.90 -12.63 3.17
CA LYS A 63 -4.51 -12.91 1.79
C LYS A 63 -4.40 -11.60 1.01
N VAL A 64 -3.17 -11.20 0.73
CA VAL A 64 -2.85 -10.06 -0.13
C VAL A 64 -2.98 -10.47 -1.60
N ASN A 65 -3.74 -9.70 -2.39
CA ASN A 65 -3.86 -9.93 -3.83
C ASN A 65 -2.62 -9.38 -4.54
N SER A 66 -1.83 -10.26 -5.15
CA SER A 66 -0.60 -9.88 -5.86
C SER A 66 -0.85 -9.05 -7.11
N GLU A 67 -1.93 -9.33 -7.86
CA GLU A 67 -2.27 -8.58 -9.08
C GLU A 67 -2.62 -7.13 -8.74
N GLU A 68 -3.42 -6.92 -7.70
CA GLU A 68 -3.79 -5.60 -7.20
C GLU A 68 -2.55 -4.77 -6.81
N ILE A 69 -1.56 -5.37 -6.14
CA ILE A 69 -0.32 -4.68 -5.78
C ILE A 69 0.51 -4.31 -7.01
N ILE A 70 0.56 -5.21 -8.01
CA ILE A 70 1.29 -4.95 -9.25
C ILE A 70 0.64 -3.77 -10.00
N ASP A 71 -0.68 -3.73 -10.07
CA ASP A 71 -1.43 -2.64 -10.70
C ASP A 71 -1.20 -1.30 -9.98
N LEU A 72 -1.26 -1.30 -8.65
CA LEU A 72 -0.97 -0.10 -7.84
C LEU A 72 0.46 0.40 -8.07
N TYR A 73 1.43 -0.51 -8.14
CA TYR A 73 2.82 -0.16 -8.43
C TYR A 73 2.97 0.44 -9.83
N GLN A 74 2.37 -0.18 -10.86
CA GLN A 74 2.42 0.35 -12.23
C GLN A 74 1.79 1.74 -12.33
N ASN A 75 0.62 1.94 -11.71
CA ASN A 75 -0.05 3.23 -11.68
C ASN A 75 0.80 4.31 -10.98
N ARG A 76 1.51 3.95 -9.90
CA ARG A 76 2.45 4.85 -9.23
C ARG A 76 3.62 5.26 -10.15
N ILE A 77 4.21 4.32 -10.88
CA ILE A 77 5.31 4.61 -11.81
C ILE A 77 4.82 5.51 -12.96
N LEU A 78 3.66 5.20 -13.53
CA LEU A 78 3.07 5.95 -14.66
C LEU A 78 2.61 7.36 -14.27
N SER A 79 2.18 7.55 -13.01
CA SER A 79 1.76 8.85 -12.50
C SER A 79 2.93 9.80 -12.17
N GLY A 80 4.18 9.32 -12.22
CA GLY A 80 5.41 10.09 -12.12
C GLY A 80 5.50 10.91 -10.83
N ASN A 81 6.11 10.34 -9.77
CA ASN A 81 6.43 10.97 -8.47
C ASN A 81 5.88 12.41 -8.29
N LYS A 82 4.57 12.55 -8.09
CA LYS A 82 3.97 13.82 -7.70
C LYS A 82 4.07 13.96 -6.18
N PHE A 83 5.24 14.37 -5.71
CA PHE A 83 5.42 15.09 -4.45
C PHE A 83 6.44 16.19 -4.68
#